data_AF-A0A9P4UAS1-F1
#
_entry.id   AF-A0A9P4UAS1-F1
#
_cell.length_a   1.000
_cell.length_b   1.000
_cell.length_c   1.000
_cell.angle_alpha   90.00
_cell.angle_beta   90.00
_cell.angle_gamma   90.00
#
_symmetry.space_group_name_H-M   'P 1'
#
loop_
_entity.id
_entity.type
_entity.pdbx_description
1 polymer ?
#
loop_
_entity_poly.entity_id
_entity_poly.type
_entity_poly.pdbx_seq_one_letter_code
_entity_poly.pdbx_strand_id
1 'polypeptide(L)'
;MIRIPSPGEYVLLQRTGRPDWPAMICTDDMAPINLQRPNGYLTLVLLIDKDLSFYYAASGELQEFVPIGGNSDKELQAAHNRVLESMDCSGSSLDYWRLKTEHQRKFTAPPLTAPTPTPSPNNDYISDQGSDVDEIEIAKRLSLHEWNKSKKRIRVSPSPPPPPPRRFKGAEGATNLRNYFRPIERGNPSISTESEPSRYKPAELDYIDGELSASCEMVKVHVGEQDDEFLIPKLEVEKLPFLSDAKIGCISTMEDGTLRLDLQCLKDFDPNDFRFVAEFLSTGQFGHSIVDEETREAVLQECVDAWPIADRIVLEDMLDHIVTKVQQAQLQLWEEAWVLALLVYETPGTPLGAYKLMKEFLVEMLAANFLEKVYDYGAVVIDRLRDLPELQRDVYKRLLATAEQQVNEN
;
A
#
# COMPACT_ATOMS: atom_id res chain seq x y z
N MET A 1 -6.94 -2.46 48.30
CA MET A 1 -6.12 -3.23 47.35
C MET A 1 -6.19 -2.47 46.04
N ILE A 2 -5.07 -1.98 45.50
CA ILE A 2 -5.08 -1.24 44.23
C ILE A 2 -5.20 -2.28 43.11
N ARG A 3 -6.31 -2.25 42.36
CA ARG A 3 -6.48 -3.10 41.18
C ARG A 3 -5.62 -2.50 40.07
N ILE A 4 -4.68 -3.27 39.55
CA ILE A 4 -3.91 -2.89 38.37
C ILE A 4 -4.79 -3.19 37.16
N PRO A 5 -5.15 -2.21 36.34
CA PRO A 5 -5.99 -2.44 35.17
C PRO A 5 -5.22 -3.25 34.10
N SER A 6 -5.95 -4.08 33.37
CA SER A 6 -5.40 -4.95 32.32
C SER A 6 -5.22 -4.18 31.00
N PRO A 7 -4.28 -4.57 30.12
CA PRO A 7 -4.19 -3.99 28.78
C PRO A 7 -5.51 -4.09 28.03
N GLY A 8 -5.88 -3.01 27.33
CA GLY A 8 -7.17 -2.88 26.63
C GLY A 8 -8.32 -2.35 27.49
N GLU A 9 -8.16 -2.28 28.82
CA GLU A 9 -9.15 -1.63 29.70
C GLU A 9 -9.09 -0.09 29.53
N TYR A 10 -10.27 0.54 29.58
CA TYR A 10 -10.41 2.00 29.56
C TYR A 10 -10.31 2.56 30.98
N VAL A 11 -9.64 3.70 31.11
CA VAL A 11 -9.40 4.41 32.37
C VAL A 11 -9.59 5.91 32.16
N LEU A 12 -9.74 6.64 33.26
CA LEU A 12 -9.65 8.09 33.31
C LEU A 12 -8.29 8.50 33.85
N LEU A 13 -7.59 9.36 33.13
CA LEU A 13 -6.30 9.91 33.53
C LEU A 13 -6.49 11.23 34.28
N GLN A 14 -6.20 11.22 35.57
CA GLN A 14 -6.25 12.41 36.43
C GLN A 14 -4.94 13.18 36.35
N ARG A 15 -4.99 14.46 35.98
CA ARG A 15 -3.83 15.35 35.97
C ARG A 15 -4.15 16.65 36.69
N THR A 16 -3.20 17.14 37.48
CA THR A 16 -3.38 18.39 38.22
C THR A 16 -3.71 19.54 37.26
N GLY A 17 -4.87 20.15 37.43
CA GLY A 17 -5.32 21.29 36.62
C GLY A 17 -5.93 20.94 35.26
N ARG A 18 -6.26 19.66 34.99
CA ARG A 18 -7.02 19.23 33.80
C ARG A 18 -8.19 18.36 34.21
N PRO A 19 -9.29 18.33 33.42
CA PRO A 19 -10.36 17.37 33.66
C PRO A 19 -9.86 15.94 33.42
N ASP A 20 -10.53 15.00 34.07
CA ASP A 20 -10.24 13.57 33.95
C ASP A 20 -10.47 13.13 32.50
N TRP A 21 -9.41 12.70 31.83
CA TRP A 21 -9.44 12.45 30.40
C TRP A 21 -9.49 10.95 30.09
N PRO A 22 -10.33 10.48 29.16
CA PRO A 22 -10.35 9.07 28.78
C PRO A 22 -9.03 8.62 28.16
N ALA A 23 -8.57 7.45 28.60
CA ALA A 23 -7.41 6.78 28.06
C ALA A 23 -7.61 5.26 28.05
N MET A 24 -6.77 4.54 27.29
CA MET A 24 -6.74 3.08 27.27
C MET A 24 -5.38 2.59 27.78
N ILE A 25 -5.36 1.53 28.58
CA ILE A 25 -4.13 0.86 28.99
C ILE A 25 -3.51 0.13 27.78
N CYS A 26 -2.27 0.45 27.45
CA CYS A 26 -1.54 -0.14 26.32
C CYS A 26 -0.44 -1.09 26.79
N THR A 27 -0.10 -2.02 25.91
CA THR A 27 1.11 -2.82 26.02
C THR A 27 2.32 -2.03 25.50
N ASP A 28 3.52 -2.33 26.03
CA ASP A 28 4.75 -1.58 25.71
C ASP A 28 5.15 -1.63 24.21
N ASP A 29 4.68 -2.63 23.45
CA ASP A 29 4.89 -2.73 21.98
C ASP A 29 4.15 -1.65 21.19
N MET A 30 3.09 -1.06 21.76
CA MET A 30 2.38 0.07 21.14
C MET A 30 3.14 1.40 21.28
N ALA A 31 4.13 1.47 22.18
CA ALA A 31 4.86 2.70 22.46
C ALA A 31 5.57 3.24 21.19
N PRO A 32 5.43 4.54 20.89
CA PRO A 32 6.22 5.19 19.86
C PRO A 32 7.72 5.05 20.12
N ILE A 33 8.53 4.93 19.05
CA ILE A 33 9.99 4.70 19.14
C ILE A 33 10.70 5.82 19.92
N ASN A 34 10.17 7.04 19.83
CA ASN A 34 10.69 8.24 20.48
C ASN A 34 10.19 8.43 21.92
N LEU A 35 9.24 7.61 22.40
CA LEU A 35 8.75 7.69 23.76
C LEU A 35 9.70 6.94 24.70
N GLN A 36 10.51 7.68 25.45
CA GLN A 36 11.39 7.08 26.44
C GLN A 36 10.59 6.63 27.66
N ARG A 37 10.78 5.36 28.05
CA ARG A 37 10.19 4.82 29.28
C ARG A 37 10.87 5.45 30.50
N PRO A 38 10.14 6.18 31.36
CA PRO A 38 10.68 6.71 32.60
C PRO A 38 11.02 5.59 33.59
N ASN A 39 11.95 5.87 34.51
CA ASN A 39 12.29 4.94 35.59
C ASN A 39 11.13 4.86 36.59
N GLY A 40 10.57 3.68 36.80
CA GLY A 40 9.52 3.43 37.78
C GLY A 40 8.44 2.46 37.29
N TYR A 41 7.48 2.19 38.17
CA TYR A 41 6.28 1.40 37.85
C TYR A 41 5.21 2.31 37.27
N LEU A 42 5.40 2.69 36.01
CA LEU A 42 4.44 3.49 35.24
C LEU A 42 3.79 2.64 34.16
N THR A 43 2.51 2.90 33.92
CA THR A 43 1.70 2.19 32.93
C THR A 43 1.58 3.02 31.67
N LEU A 44 1.83 2.42 30.51
CA LEU A 44 1.64 3.08 29.22
C LEU A 44 0.13 3.24 28.97
N VAL A 45 -0.30 4.46 28.67
CA VAL A 45 -1.67 4.77 28.30
C VAL A 45 -1.72 5.51 26.97
N LEU A 46 -2.74 5.21 26.18
CA LEU A 46 -3.11 5.98 24.99
C LEU A 46 -4.20 6.98 25.39
N LEU A 47 -3.85 8.27 25.38
CA LEU A 47 -4.79 9.35 25.62
C LEU A 47 -5.69 9.50 24.40
N ILE A 48 -7.00 9.36 24.61
CA ILE A 48 -8.00 9.42 23.55
C ILE A 48 -8.42 10.88 23.38
N ASP A 49 -7.67 11.61 22.58
CA ASP A 49 -7.94 13.01 22.23
C ASP A 49 -8.18 13.13 20.71
N LYS A 50 -8.29 14.36 20.19
CA LYS A 50 -8.29 14.64 18.75
C LYS A 50 -7.05 14.06 18.08
N ASP A 51 -5.89 14.25 18.71
CA ASP A 51 -4.62 13.65 18.31
C ASP A 51 -4.22 12.58 19.33
N LEU A 52 -4.14 11.32 18.89
CA LEU A 52 -3.79 10.24 19.80
C LEU A 52 -2.36 10.41 20.29
N SER A 53 -2.17 10.36 21.61
CA SER A 53 -0.86 10.54 22.24
C SER A 53 -0.63 9.50 23.31
N PHE A 54 0.61 9.02 23.39
CA PHE A 54 1.02 8.03 24.39
C PHE A 54 1.64 8.73 25.59
N TYR A 55 1.32 8.23 26.79
CA TYR A 55 1.80 8.78 28.06
C TYR A 55 2.09 7.65 29.06
N TYR A 56 3.07 7.85 29.93
CA TYR A 56 3.33 6.93 31.05
C TYR A 56 2.72 7.51 32.33
N ALA A 57 1.68 6.86 32.84
CA ALA A 57 0.93 7.31 34.01
C ALA A 57 1.28 6.50 35.26
N ALA A 58 1.29 7.15 36.42
CA ALA A 58 1.41 6.46 37.70
C ALA A 58 0.10 5.80 38.09
N SER A 59 0.12 4.69 38.84
CA SER A 59 -1.12 4.00 39.25
C SER A 59 -2.08 4.88 40.06
N GLY A 60 -1.58 5.93 40.73
CA GLY A 60 -2.42 6.91 41.43
C GLY A 60 -3.08 7.96 40.54
N GLU A 61 -2.68 8.07 39.26
CA GLU A 61 -3.30 8.95 38.27
C GLU A 61 -4.40 8.24 37.47
N LEU A 62 -4.56 6.92 37.65
CA LEU A 62 -5.48 6.09 36.89
C LEU A 62 -6.75 5.82 37.71
N GLN A 63 -7.90 6.21 37.16
CA GLN A 63 -9.22 5.90 37.71
C GLN A 63 -9.99 4.99 36.75
N GLU A 64 -10.88 4.14 37.29
CA GLU A 64 -11.79 3.34 36.46
C GLU A 64 -12.62 4.24 35.55
N PHE A 65 -12.76 3.84 34.28
CA PHE A 65 -13.52 4.64 33.33
C PHE A 65 -15.02 4.62 33.67
N VAL A 66 -15.56 5.81 33.92
CA VAL A 66 -17.00 6.03 34.11
C VAL A 66 -17.47 6.97 33.00
N PRO A 67 -18.42 6.54 32.15
CA PRO A 67 -19.01 7.41 31.14
C PRO A 67 -19.64 8.65 31.81
N ILE A 68 -19.20 9.84 31.41
CA ILE A 68 -19.77 11.08 31.93
C ILE A 68 -21.04 11.40 31.13
N GLY A 69 -22.17 11.57 31.82
CA GLY A 69 -23.39 12.09 31.21
C GLY A 69 -23.30 13.60 31.01
N GLY A 70 -23.15 14.04 29.76
CA GLY A 70 -23.28 15.44 29.33
C GLY A 70 -22.29 16.42 29.98
N ASN A 71 -21.09 16.55 29.40
CA ASN A 71 -20.12 17.57 29.81
C ASN A 71 -20.29 18.89 29.00
N SER A 72 -20.04 20.04 29.63
CA SER A 72 -19.98 21.33 28.92
C SER A 72 -18.79 21.42 27.96
N ASP A 73 -17.73 20.66 28.23
CA ASP A 73 -16.57 20.57 27.36
C ASP A 73 -16.84 19.61 26.20
N LYS A 74 -16.95 20.18 24.99
CA LYS A 74 -17.24 19.44 23.76
C LYS A 74 -16.09 18.51 23.35
N GLU A 75 -14.84 18.88 23.63
CA GLU A 75 -13.67 18.06 23.25
C GLU A 75 -13.59 16.83 24.14
N LEU A 76 -13.77 17.03 25.44
CA LEU A 76 -13.86 15.92 26.40
C LEU A 76 -15.06 15.01 26.11
N GLN A 77 -16.22 15.58 25.79
CA GLN A 77 -17.39 14.77 25.39
C GLN A 77 -17.11 13.97 24.12
N ALA A 78 -16.45 14.55 23.11
CA ALA A 78 -16.06 13.84 21.90
C ALA A 78 -15.06 12.71 22.19
N ALA A 79 -14.12 12.92 23.11
CA ALA A 79 -13.19 11.90 23.57
C ALA A 79 -13.92 10.72 24.26
N HIS A 80 -14.89 11.01 25.13
CA HIS A 80 -15.75 9.99 25.74
C HIS A 80 -16.56 9.22 24.69
N ASN A 81 -17.14 9.91 23.71
CA ASN A 81 -17.92 9.26 22.64
C ASN A 81 -17.04 8.30 21.82
N ARG A 82 -15.79 8.66 21.51
CA ARG A 82 -14.84 7.77 20.82
C ARG A 82 -14.54 6.49 21.62
N VAL A 83 -14.49 6.58 22.95
CA VAL A 83 -14.35 5.39 23.80
C VAL A 83 -15.57 4.49 23.64
N LEU A 84 -16.78 5.05 23.72
CA LEU A 84 -18.03 4.29 23.57
C LEU A 84 -18.12 3.62 22.19
N GLU A 85 -17.83 4.36 21.11
CA GLU A 85 -17.76 3.83 19.74
C GLU A 85 -16.79 2.65 19.63
N SER A 86 -15.62 2.74 20.28
CA SER A 86 -14.64 1.65 20.28
C SER A 86 -15.01 0.47 21.17
N MET A 87 -15.91 0.65 22.16
CA MET A 87 -16.47 -0.45 22.96
C MET A 87 -17.54 -1.22 22.18
N ASP A 88 -18.25 -0.54 21.27
CA ASP A 88 -19.28 -1.15 20.41
C ASP A 88 -18.69 -1.95 19.24
N CYS A 89 -17.39 -1.83 18.99
CA CYS A 89 -16.70 -2.62 17.96
C CYS A 89 -16.54 -4.09 18.43
N SER A 90 -16.98 -5.06 17.61
CA SER A 90 -16.94 -6.51 17.92
C SER A 90 -15.53 -7.13 18.11
N GLY A 91 -14.46 -6.33 18.04
CA GLY A 91 -13.08 -6.76 18.19
C GLY A 91 -12.45 -6.39 19.54
N SER A 92 -11.20 -6.79 19.75
CA SER A 92 -10.41 -6.30 20.89
C SER A 92 -10.27 -4.78 20.80
N SER A 93 -10.62 -4.06 21.88
CA SER A 93 -10.40 -2.61 21.99
C SER A 93 -8.97 -2.23 21.64
N LEU A 94 -8.00 -3.06 22.04
CA LEU A 94 -6.58 -2.84 21.81
C LEU A 94 -6.22 -2.87 20.32
N ASP A 95 -6.81 -3.79 19.54
CA ASP A 95 -6.54 -3.90 18.10
C ASP A 95 -7.15 -2.73 17.32
N TYR A 96 -8.34 -2.27 17.71
CA TYR A 96 -8.95 -1.05 17.15
C TYR A 96 -8.00 0.15 17.27
N TRP A 97 -7.47 0.38 18.47
CA TRP A 97 -6.55 1.51 18.73
C TRP A 97 -5.15 1.29 18.14
N ARG A 98 -4.67 0.04 18.04
CA ARG A 98 -3.43 -0.31 17.34
C ARG A 98 -3.50 0.10 15.88
N LEU A 99 -4.56 -0.30 15.17
CA LEU A 99 -4.77 0.07 13.78
C LEU A 99 -4.83 1.61 13.59
N LYS A 100 -5.57 2.31 14.46
CA LYS A 100 -5.73 3.76 14.39
C LYS A 100 -4.42 4.52 14.63
N THR A 101 -3.59 4.07 15.58
CA THR A 101 -2.28 4.67 15.85
C THR A 101 -1.22 4.32 14.79
N GLU A 102 -1.31 3.16 14.14
CA GLU A 102 -0.46 2.83 12.97
C GLU A 102 -0.80 3.72 11.77
N HIS A 103 -2.10 3.92 11.51
CA HIS A 103 -2.55 4.84 10.45
C HIS A 103 -2.03 6.25 10.70
N GLN A 104 -2.25 6.82 11.89
CA GLN A 104 -1.76 8.16 12.23
C GLN A 104 -0.23 8.30 12.08
N ARG A 105 0.53 7.25 12.44
CA ARG A 105 1.99 7.21 12.25
C ARG A 105 2.40 7.28 10.79
N LYS A 106 1.70 6.58 9.89
CA LYS A 106 2.00 6.64 8.45
C LYS A 106 1.86 8.05 7.88
N PHE A 107 0.88 8.83 8.34
CA PHE A 107 0.65 10.20 7.86
C PHE A 107 1.51 11.26 8.55
N THR A 108 2.01 11.00 9.77
CA THR A 108 2.77 11.98 10.56
C THR A 108 4.29 11.78 10.47
N ALA A 109 4.77 10.63 10.01
CA ALA A 109 6.20 10.35 9.91
C ALA A 109 6.83 11.16 8.76
N PRO A 110 7.85 12.00 9.03
CA PRO A 110 8.68 12.55 7.96
C PRO A 110 9.43 11.41 7.25
N PRO A 111 9.65 11.48 5.92
CA PRO A 111 10.30 10.43 5.16
C PRO A 111 11.71 10.17 5.72
N LEU A 112 11.93 8.96 6.25
CA LEU A 112 13.20 8.53 6.83
C LEU A 112 14.16 8.07 5.73
N THR A 113 15.39 8.57 5.78
CA THR A 113 16.51 8.25 4.89
C THR A 113 17.06 6.84 5.21
N ALA A 114 17.29 6.03 4.18
CA ALA A 114 17.54 4.60 4.28
C ALA A 114 18.96 4.19 4.73
N PRO A 115 19.13 3.09 5.50
CA PRO A 115 20.42 2.48 5.79
C PRO A 115 20.71 1.18 4.98
N THR A 116 22.00 0.97 4.68
CA THR A 116 22.60 -0.09 3.84
C THR A 116 22.67 -1.48 4.52
N PRO A 117 22.44 -2.60 3.81
CA PRO A 117 22.43 -3.95 4.40
C PRO A 117 23.80 -4.67 4.36
N THR A 118 24.04 -5.53 5.37
CA THR A 118 25.11 -6.56 5.37
C THR A 118 24.53 -7.88 5.92
N PRO A 119 24.98 -9.07 5.45
CA PRO A 119 24.25 -10.32 5.60
C PRO A 119 24.80 -11.23 6.71
N SER A 120 23.93 -11.99 7.40
CA SER A 120 24.30 -13.20 8.17
C SER A 120 23.09 -13.94 8.78
N PRO A 121 23.24 -15.19 9.28
CA PRO A 121 22.66 -16.36 8.62
C PRO A 121 21.68 -17.19 9.48
N ASN A 122 21.10 -18.18 8.80
CA ASN A 122 20.21 -19.28 9.17
C ASN A 122 20.14 -19.73 10.64
N ASN A 123 18.93 -20.12 11.04
CA ASN A 123 18.72 -21.23 11.97
C ASN A 123 17.44 -22.00 11.64
N ASP A 124 17.63 -23.31 11.49
CA ASP A 124 16.61 -24.35 11.37
C ASP A 124 16.03 -24.70 12.75
N TYR A 125 14.73 -24.98 12.82
CA TYR A 125 14.17 -25.91 13.81
C TYR A 125 12.92 -26.64 13.28
N ILE A 126 12.88 -27.93 13.58
CA ILE A 126 11.94 -28.98 13.14
C ILE A 126 10.94 -29.33 14.26
N SER A 127 9.82 -29.96 13.87
CA SER A 127 8.85 -30.80 14.62
C SER A 127 7.60 -30.13 15.19
N ASP A 128 6.42 -30.75 15.29
CA ASP A 128 5.79 -31.97 14.71
C ASP A 128 4.29 -31.90 15.10
N GLN A 129 3.44 -32.46 14.23
CA GLN A 129 2.04 -32.91 14.35
C GLN A 129 1.06 -32.35 15.40
N GLY A 130 -0.10 -31.91 14.88
CA GLY A 130 -1.39 -32.43 15.35
C GLY A 130 -2.56 -31.46 15.32
N SER A 131 -3.44 -31.62 14.32
CA SER A 131 -4.86 -31.21 14.33
C SER A 131 -5.17 -29.72 14.50
N ASP A 132 -5.18 -28.93 13.41
CA ASP A 132 -6.02 -27.72 13.26
C ASP A 132 -5.95 -27.20 11.82
N VAL A 133 -6.82 -27.68 10.94
CA VAL A 133 -6.79 -27.25 9.52
C VAL A 133 -7.32 -25.81 9.37
N ASP A 134 -8.22 -25.37 10.25
CA ASP A 134 -8.81 -24.03 10.17
C ASP A 134 -7.98 -22.97 10.94
N GLU A 135 -7.26 -23.37 11.99
CA GLU A 135 -6.40 -22.45 12.76
C GLU A 135 -5.05 -22.21 12.06
N ILE A 136 -4.54 -23.18 11.28
CA ILE A 136 -3.32 -23.04 10.49
C ILE A 136 -3.49 -22.05 9.33
N GLU A 137 -4.68 -21.94 8.74
CA GLU A 137 -4.93 -21.01 7.63
C GLU A 137 -5.05 -19.56 8.13
N ILE A 138 -5.70 -19.36 9.28
CA ILE A 138 -5.74 -18.07 9.99
C ILE A 138 -4.34 -17.69 10.50
N ALA A 139 -3.58 -18.64 11.05
CA ALA A 139 -2.22 -18.43 11.49
C ALA A 139 -1.25 -18.17 10.31
N LYS A 140 -1.46 -18.77 9.12
CA LYS A 140 -0.71 -18.43 7.91
C LYS A 140 -0.99 -17.00 7.45
N ARG A 141 -2.25 -16.57 7.44
CA ARG A 141 -2.63 -15.18 7.11
C ARG A 141 -2.01 -14.17 8.09
N LEU A 142 -2.03 -14.47 9.39
CA LEU A 142 -1.45 -13.60 10.43
C LEU A 142 0.09 -13.65 10.43
N SER A 143 0.69 -14.81 10.19
CA SER A 143 2.15 -14.99 10.20
C SER A 143 2.82 -14.44 8.94
N LEU A 144 2.16 -14.39 7.77
CA LEU A 144 2.65 -13.62 6.61
C LEU A 144 2.70 -12.11 6.93
N HIS A 145 1.72 -11.61 7.69
CA HIS A 145 1.68 -10.21 8.11
C HIS A 145 2.71 -9.90 9.21
N GLU A 146 3.00 -10.84 10.12
CA GLU A 146 4.00 -10.67 11.19
C GLU A 146 5.45 -10.95 10.74
N TRP A 147 5.69 -11.87 9.81
CA TRP A 147 7.01 -12.18 9.24
C TRP A 147 7.61 -10.97 8.51
N ASN A 148 6.77 -10.18 7.84
CA ASN A 148 7.18 -8.91 7.23
C ASN A 148 7.46 -7.79 8.27
N LYS A 149 6.87 -7.86 9.48
CA LYS A 149 7.13 -6.91 10.58
C LYS A 149 8.37 -7.26 11.43
N SER A 150 8.76 -8.53 11.51
CA SER A 150 9.78 -9.02 12.47
C SER A 150 11.24 -8.99 11.98
N LYS A 151 11.52 -8.62 10.72
CA LYS A 151 12.90 -8.36 10.23
C LYS A 151 13.57 -7.12 10.84
N LYS A 152 12.91 -6.34 11.69
CA LYS A 152 13.49 -5.16 12.34
C LYS A 152 13.33 -5.24 13.86
N ARG A 153 14.34 -5.78 14.58
CA ARG A 153 14.93 -5.24 15.84
C ARG A 153 15.71 -6.30 16.63
N ILE A 154 17.04 -6.15 16.71
CA ILE A 154 17.82 -6.33 17.96
C ILE A 154 18.90 -5.23 18.04
N ARG A 155 19.10 -4.66 19.23
CA ARG A 155 19.96 -3.50 19.58
C ARG A 155 21.36 -3.92 20.06
N VAL A 156 22.39 -3.05 19.90
CA VAL A 156 23.40 -2.76 20.96
C VAL A 156 23.87 -1.27 20.92
N SER A 157 24.18 -0.76 22.13
CA SER A 157 24.64 0.55 22.65
C SER A 157 25.74 1.38 21.94
N PRO A 158 25.97 2.66 22.36
CA PRO A 158 26.45 3.74 21.49
C PRO A 158 27.97 4.02 21.56
N SER A 159 28.50 4.58 20.48
CA SER A 159 29.80 5.27 20.38
C SER A 159 29.60 6.74 19.98
N PRO A 160 30.57 7.64 20.27
CA PRO A 160 30.39 9.10 20.20
C PRO A 160 30.24 9.65 18.76
N PRO A 161 29.64 10.85 18.60
CA PRO A 161 29.17 11.32 17.29
C PRO A 161 30.32 11.85 16.40
N PRO A 162 30.30 11.56 15.08
CA PRO A 162 31.14 12.25 14.09
C PRO A 162 30.59 13.65 13.76
N PRO A 163 31.40 14.55 13.19
CA PRO A 163 31.02 15.94 12.91
C PRO A 163 29.94 16.05 11.82
N PRO A 164 29.14 17.14 11.82
CA PRO A 164 27.97 17.26 10.96
C PRO A 164 28.35 17.46 9.48
N PRO A 165 27.74 16.70 8.54
CA PRO A 165 27.90 16.95 7.12
C PRO A 165 26.98 18.09 6.63
N ARG A 166 27.45 18.76 5.58
CA ARG A 166 26.82 19.94 4.95
C ARG A 166 25.47 19.59 4.32
N ARG A 167 24.49 20.48 4.55
CA ARG A 167 23.14 20.47 3.97
C ARG A 167 23.17 20.35 2.44
N PHE A 168 22.61 19.27 1.90
CA PHE A 168 22.09 19.23 0.53
C PHE A 168 20.60 19.59 0.53
N LYS A 169 20.19 20.38 -0.48
CA LYS A 169 18.79 20.75 -0.73
C LYS A 169 17.98 19.52 -1.17
N GLY A 170 16.73 19.48 -0.74
CA GLY A 170 15.89 18.28 -0.66
C GLY A 170 15.37 17.70 -1.98
N ALA A 171 14.91 16.45 -1.85
CA ALA A 171 14.36 15.57 -2.88
C ALA A 171 12.88 15.85 -3.19
N GLU A 172 12.52 17.10 -3.51
CA GLU A 172 11.25 17.43 -4.19
C GLU A 172 11.40 17.44 -5.72
N GLY A 173 12.51 16.91 -6.24
CA GLY A 173 12.90 16.99 -7.64
C GLY A 173 12.85 15.69 -8.43
N ALA A 174 12.27 14.60 -7.89
CA ALA A 174 12.07 13.39 -8.67
C ALA A 174 11.06 13.70 -9.79
N THR A 175 11.59 14.00 -10.97
CA THR A 175 10.85 14.40 -12.15
C THR A 175 9.84 13.33 -12.49
N ASN A 176 8.56 13.62 -12.25
CA ASN A 176 7.47 12.76 -12.69
C ASN A 176 7.57 12.66 -14.21
N LEU A 177 7.88 11.47 -14.73
CA LEU A 177 8.11 11.25 -16.16
C LEU A 177 6.93 11.79 -16.97
N ARG A 178 5.71 11.73 -16.43
CA ARG A 178 4.46 12.31 -16.96
C ARG A 178 4.60 13.74 -17.49
N ASN A 179 5.37 14.59 -16.82
CA ASN A 179 5.53 15.98 -17.21
C ASN A 179 6.27 16.16 -18.55
N TYR A 180 7.00 15.13 -18.98
CA TYR A 180 7.71 15.09 -20.26
C TYR A 180 6.86 14.51 -21.38
N PHE A 181 5.69 13.95 -21.07
CA PHE A 181 4.80 13.38 -22.07
C PHE A 181 3.72 14.35 -22.49
N ARG A 182 3.57 14.49 -23.80
CA ARG A 182 2.28 14.87 -24.37
C ARG A 182 1.52 13.58 -24.64
N PRO A 183 0.21 13.52 -24.34
CA PRO A 183 -0.63 12.40 -24.77
C PRO A 183 -0.35 12.13 -26.25
N ILE A 184 0.06 10.91 -26.57
CA ILE A 184 0.13 10.49 -27.97
C ILE A 184 -1.32 10.49 -28.43
N GLU A 185 -1.69 11.47 -29.25
CA GLU A 185 -3.00 11.43 -29.91
C GLU A 185 -3.00 10.14 -30.73
N ARG A 186 -3.69 9.09 -30.22
CA ARG A 186 -3.95 7.87 -30.96
C ARG A 186 -4.80 8.29 -32.16
N GLY A 187 -4.13 8.68 -33.25
CA GLY A 187 -4.76 8.86 -34.55
C GLY A 187 -5.50 7.56 -34.84
N ASN A 188 -6.77 7.68 -35.26
CA ASN A 188 -7.67 6.57 -35.51
C ASN A 188 -6.90 5.35 -36.03
N PRO A 189 -6.85 4.23 -35.28
CA PRO A 189 -6.18 3.03 -35.73
C PRO A 189 -6.88 2.59 -37.01
N SER A 190 -6.25 2.90 -38.13
CA SER A 190 -6.60 2.31 -39.41
C SER A 190 -6.30 0.84 -39.23
N ILE A 191 -7.36 0.05 -39.08
CA ILE A 191 -7.38 -1.38 -38.81
C ILE A 191 -6.23 -2.03 -39.59
N SER A 192 -5.13 -2.26 -38.88
CA SER A 192 -4.04 -3.10 -39.35
C SER A 192 -4.51 -4.50 -39.00
N THR A 193 -4.90 -5.20 -40.04
CA THR A 193 -5.36 -6.58 -40.04
C THR A 193 -4.51 -7.42 -39.10
N GLU A 194 -5.17 -8.15 -38.20
CA GLU A 194 -4.63 -9.15 -37.29
C GLU A 194 -3.52 -9.97 -37.96
N SER A 195 -2.26 -9.60 -37.70
CA SER A 195 -1.16 -10.54 -37.81
C SER A 195 -1.07 -11.22 -36.45
N GLU A 196 -1.55 -12.46 -36.36
CA GLU A 196 -1.25 -13.33 -35.23
C GLU A 196 0.25 -13.21 -34.90
N PRO A 197 0.64 -13.02 -33.63
CA PRO A 197 2.05 -13.03 -33.25
C PRO A 197 2.59 -14.43 -33.55
N SER A 198 3.20 -14.56 -34.73
CA SER A 198 4.08 -15.68 -35.09
C SER A 198 5.14 -15.75 -34.02
N ARG A 199 4.94 -16.64 -33.03
CA ARG A 199 5.96 -16.99 -32.03
C ARG A 199 7.22 -17.33 -32.80
N TYR A 200 8.23 -16.46 -32.66
CA TYR A 200 9.54 -16.65 -33.24
C TYR A 200 10.03 -18.04 -32.82
N LYS A 201 10.14 -18.99 -33.75
CA LYS A 201 10.86 -20.23 -33.51
C LYS A 201 12.34 -19.86 -33.57
N PRO A 202 13.08 -19.97 -32.46
CA PRO A 202 14.52 -19.71 -32.47
C PRO A 202 15.16 -20.62 -33.53
N ALA A 203 15.91 -20.05 -34.46
CA ALA A 203 16.74 -20.85 -35.34
C ALA A 203 17.80 -21.55 -34.48
N GLU A 204 18.14 -22.80 -34.79
CA GLU A 204 19.12 -23.64 -34.03
C GLU A 204 20.53 -23.02 -33.86
N LEU A 205 20.78 -21.83 -34.41
CA LEU A 205 22.06 -21.12 -34.34
C LEU A 205 22.11 -19.97 -33.31
N ASP A 206 21.01 -19.65 -32.61
CA ASP A 206 20.99 -18.63 -31.54
C ASP A 206 21.35 -19.20 -30.15
N TYR A 207 22.19 -20.24 -30.11
CA TYR A 207 22.80 -20.65 -28.85
C TYR A 207 23.97 -19.69 -28.54
N ILE A 208 23.69 -18.71 -27.69
CA ILE A 208 24.74 -17.87 -27.10
C ILE A 208 25.47 -18.73 -26.07
N ASP A 209 26.64 -19.25 -26.44
CA ASP A 209 27.56 -19.90 -25.52
C ASP A 209 28.28 -18.81 -24.70
N GLY A 210 27.66 -18.35 -23.61
CA GLY A 210 28.15 -17.26 -22.77
C GLY A 210 27.19 -16.86 -21.65
N GLU A 211 27.67 -16.08 -20.67
CA GLU A 211 26.82 -15.51 -19.61
C GLU A 211 25.86 -14.47 -20.20
N LEU A 212 24.54 -14.66 -19.99
CA LEU A 212 23.49 -13.75 -20.48
C LEU A 212 23.68 -12.29 -20.01
N SER A 213 24.37 -12.10 -18.88
CA SER A 213 24.72 -10.79 -18.31
C SER A 213 25.65 -9.95 -19.19
N ALA A 214 26.38 -10.58 -20.13
CA ALA A 214 27.28 -9.92 -21.07
C ALA A 214 26.65 -9.71 -22.47
N SER A 215 25.39 -10.11 -22.67
CA SER A 215 24.71 -9.93 -23.94
C SER A 215 24.33 -8.46 -24.16
N CYS A 216 24.69 -7.90 -25.32
CA CYS A 216 24.27 -6.57 -25.74
C CYS A 216 22.78 -6.47 -26.12
N GLU A 217 22.06 -7.60 -26.05
CA GLU A 217 20.63 -7.72 -26.31
C GLU A 217 19.76 -7.53 -25.05
N MET A 218 20.37 -7.41 -23.88
CA MET A 218 19.66 -7.19 -22.62
C MET A 218 19.94 -5.79 -22.06
N VAL A 219 18.95 -5.23 -21.36
CA VAL A 219 19.03 -3.97 -20.61
C VAL A 219 18.93 -4.30 -19.13
N LYS A 220 19.91 -3.86 -18.35
CA LYS A 220 19.91 -3.96 -16.89
C LYS A 220 19.03 -2.87 -16.29
N VAL A 221 18.07 -3.25 -15.47
CA VAL A 221 17.19 -2.34 -14.75
C VAL A 221 17.41 -2.55 -13.26
N HIS A 222 17.81 -1.50 -12.55
CA HIS A 222 18.01 -1.59 -11.10
C HIS A 222 16.85 -0.96 -10.35
N VAL A 223 16.38 -1.65 -9.31
CA VAL A 223 15.16 -1.31 -8.59
C VAL A 223 15.38 -1.34 -7.09
N GLY A 224 14.71 -0.44 -6.39
CA GLY A 224 14.74 -0.35 -4.93
C GLY A 224 16.06 0.19 -4.37
N GLU A 225 16.11 0.30 -3.05
CA GLU A 225 17.29 0.79 -2.32
C GLU A 225 18.48 -0.17 -2.35
N GLN A 226 18.20 -1.46 -2.59
CA GLN A 226 19.21 -2.53 -2.65
C GLN A 226 19.82 -2.68 -4.06
N ASP A 227 19.35 -1.91 -5.04
CA ASP A 227 19.81 -1.92 -6.43
C ASP A 227 19.64 -3.30 -7.10
N ASP A 228 18.54 -4.00 -6.77
CA ASP A 228 18.23 -5.33 -7.32
C ASP A 228 18.13 -5.26 -8.85
N GLU A 229 18.83 -6.18 -9.52
CA GLU A 229 19.02 -6.16 -10.97
C GLU A 229 17.99 -7.05 -11.70
N PHE A 230 17.31 -6.48 -12.69
CA PHE A 230 16.44 -7.16 -13.62
C PHE A 230 17.01 -7.06 -15.04
N LEU A 231 16.93 -8.15 -15.80
CA LEU A 231 17.37 -8.20 -17.20
C LEU A 231 16.15 -8.19 -18.11
N ILE A 232 16.02 -7.16 -18.95
CA ILE A 232 14.89 -6.99 -19.87
C ILE A 232 15.41 -7.00 -21.31
N PRO A 233 14.76 -7.70 -22.26
CA PRO A 233 15.15 -7.66 -23.66
C PRO A 233 15.17 -6.23 -24.20
N LYS A 234 16.29 -5.83 -24.80
CA LYS A 234 16.50 -4.49 -25.37
C LYS A 234 15.42 -4.12 -26.37
N LEU A 235 15.02 -5.07 -27.22
CA LEU A 235 13.96 -4.86 -28.22
C LEU A 235 12.64 -4.41 -27.59
N GLU A 236 12.30 -4.92 -26.40
CA GLU A 236 11.06 -4.58 -25.71
C GLU A 236 11.15 -3.20 -25.05
N VAL A 237 12.31 -2.85 -24.49
CA VAL A 237 12.58 -1.49 -23.98
C VAL A 237 12.54 -0.46 -25.11
N GLU A 238 13.07 -0.81 -26.30
CA GLU A 238 13.12 0.09 -27.45
C GLU A 238 11.75 0.39 -28.06
N LYS A 239 10.80 -0.55 -27.97
CA LYS A 239 9.40 -0.34 -28.38
C LYS A 239 8.72 0.79 -27.62
N LEU A 240 9.17 1.08 -26.40
CA LEU A 240 8.64 2.15 -25.57
C LEU A 240 9.34 3.47 -25.96
N PRO A 241 8.67 4.37 -26.70
CA PRO A 241 9.31 5.53 -27.33
C PRO A 241 10.02 6.46 -26.34
N PHE A 242 9.58 6.42 -25.08
CA PHE A 242 10.09 7.26 -24.01
C PHE A 242 11.25 6.65 -23.21
N LEU A 243 11.42 5.33 -23.27
CA LEU A 243 12.62 4.71 -22.73
C LEU A 243 13.76 4.79 -23.76
N SER A 244 13.43 4.73 -25.06
CA SER A 244 14.41 4.80 -26.15
C SER A 244 14.86 6.22 -26.51
N ASP A 245 14.17 7.28 -26.09
CA ASP A 245 14.58 8.65 -26.41
C ASP A 245 15.86 9.03 -25.66
N ALA A 246 16.96 9.11 -26.40
CA ALA A 246 18.27 9.54 -25.90
C ALA A 246 18.24 10.92 -25.24
N LYS A 247 17.25 11.78 -25.54
CA LYS A 247 17.10 13.10 -24.92
C LYS A 247 16.54 13.03 -23.50
N ILE A 248 15.76 12.01 -23.18
CA ILE A 248 15.24 11.79 -21.82
C ILE A 248 16.37 11.21 -20.96
N GLY A 249 17.34 10.53 -21.59
CA GLY A 249 18.58 10.09 -20.94
C GLY A 249 18.38 8.90 -20.02
N CYS A 250 17.31 8.13 -20.23
CA CYS A 250 16.96 6.97 -19.40
C CYS A 250 17.92 5.79 -19.59
N ILE A 251 18.49 5.64 -20.78
CA ILE A 251 19.41 4.54 -21.10
C ILE A 251 20.84 5.06 -21.10
N SER A 252 21.68 4.46 -20.27
CA SER A 252 23.12 4.71 -20.21
C SER A 252 23.90 3.44 -20.54
N THR A 253 25.11 3.58 -21.07
CA THR A 253 26.02 2.44 -21.30
C THR A 253 26.98 2.33 -20.13
N MET A 254 27.04 1.16 -19.50
CA MET A 254 27.97 0.84 -18.42
C MET A 254 29.41 0.64 -18.95
N GLU A 255 30.39 0.54 -18.05
CA GLU A 255 31.81 0.32 -18.40
C GLU A 255 32.04 -1.02 -19.13
N ASP A 256 31.20 -2.01 -18.88
CA ASP A 256 31.21 -3.34 -19.52
C ASP A 256 30.55 -3.35 -20.92
N GLY A 257 29.97 -2.22 -21.35
CA GLY A 257 29.23 -2.10 -22.61
C GLY A 257 27.76 -2.47 -22.53
N THR A 258 27.26 -2.94 -21.38
CA THR A 258 25.85 -3.28 -21.18
C THR A 258 25.00 -2.01 -21.08
N LEU A 259 23.78 -2.06 -21.59
CA LEU A 259 22.83 -0.96 -21.44
C LEU A 259 22.15 -1.03 -20.07
N ARG A 260 22.07 0.10 -19.38
CA ARG A 260 21.37 0.29 -18.09
C ARG A 260 20.21 1.25 -18.27
N LEU A 261 19.04 0.86 -17.81
CA LEU A 261 17.92 1.78 -17.62
C LEU A 261 18.02 2.43 -16.22
N ASP A 262 18.33 3.72 -16.17
CA ASP A 262 18.47 4.49 -14.93
C ASP A 262 17.33 5.51 -14.82
N LEU A 263 16.22 5.05 -14.24
CA LEU A 263 15.09 5.90 -13.89
C LEU A 263 15.09 6.13 -12.38
N GLN A 264 15.17 7.40 -11.96
CA GLN A 264 15.22 7.73 -10.53
C GLN A 264 14.03 7.18 -9.73
N CYS A 265 12.84 7.13 -10.35
CA CYS A 265 11.64 6.61 -9.69
C CYS A 265 11.70 5.10 -9.40
N LEU A 266 12.58 4.33 -10.04
CA LEU A 266 12.70 2.89 -9.78
C LEU A 266 13.30 2.59 -8.41
N LYS A 267 14.02 3.55 -7.81
CA LYS A 267 14.59 3.40 -6.47
C LYS A 267 13.53 3.39 -5.36
N ASP A 268 12.35 3.94 -5.66
CA ASP A 268 11.25 4.06 -4.70
C ASP A 268 10.35 2.80 -4.66
N PHE A 269 10.55 1.85 -5.57
CA PHE A 269 9.71 0.65 -5.68
C PHE A 269 10.28 -0.56 -4.95
N ASP A 270 9.38 -1.44 -4.49
CA ASP A 270 9.76 -2.78 -4.04
C ASP A 270 10.16 -3.62 -5.27
N PRO A 271 11.36 -4.23 -5.26
CA PRO A 271 11.79 -5.16 -6.31
C PRO A 271 10.81 -6.30 -6.55
N ASN A 272 10.09 -6.78 -5.52
CA ASN A 272 9.12 -7.87 -5.67
C ASN A 272 7.93 -7.45 -6.53
N ASP A 273 7.47 -6.22 -6.38
CA ASP A 273 6.36 -5.66 -7.15
C ASP A 273 6.81 -5.35 -8.58
N PHE A 274 8.04 -4.86 -8.74
CA PHE A 274 8.62 -4.60 -10.06
C PHE A 274 8.81 -5.86 -10.90
N ARG A 275 8.94 -7.04 -10.27
CA ARG A 275 9.02 -8.31 -10.99
C ARG A 275 7.88 -8.49 -12.00
N PHE A 276 6.66 -8.04 -11.67
CA PHE A 276 5.52 -8.12 -12.59
C PHE A 276 5.70 -7.23 -13.82
N VAL A 277 6.27 -6.04 -13.64
CA VAL A 277 6.61 -5.14 -14.75
C VAL A 277 7.72 -5.72 -15.61
N ALA A 278 8.77 -6.27 -15.00
CA ALA A 278 9.86 -6.91 -15.72
C ALA A 278 9.38 -8.11 -16.55
N GLU A 279 8.49 -8.92 -15.97
CA GLU A 279 7.85 -10.05 -16.66
C GLU A 279 6.99 -9.59 -17.84
N PHE A 280 6.20 -8.52 -17.64
CA PHE A 280 5.38 -7.92 -18.70
C PHE A 280 6.25 -7.39 -19.85
N LEU A 281 7.31 -6.66 -19.54
CA LEU A 281 8.24 -6.17 -20.55
C LEU A 281 8.96 -7.30 -21.29
N SER A 282 9.14 -8.46 -20.65
CA SER A 282 9.83 -9.60 -21.28
C SER A 282 8.90 -10.48 -22.12
N THR A 283 7.64 -10.65 -21.71
CA THR A 283 6.73 -11.66 -22.27
C THR A 283 5.41 -11.09 -22.81
N GLY A 284 5.11 -9.82 -22.51
CA GLY A 284 3.81 -9.20 -22.73
C GLY A 284 2.72 -9.67 -21.75
N GLN A 285 3.08 -10.44 -20.72
CA GLN A 285 2.18 -10.95 -19.66
C GLN A 285 2.88 -10.83 -18.30
N PHE A 286 2.14 -10.81 -17.19
CA PHE A 286 2.73 -10.84 -15.85
C PHE A 286 1.92 -11.72 -14.91
N GLY A 287 2.58 -12.33 -13.91
CA GLY A 287 1.90 -13.09 -12.86
C GLY A 287 1.06 -14.25 -13.38
N HIS A 288 -0.07 -14.53 -12.73
CA HIS A 288 -0.94 -15.65 -13.10
C HIS A 288 -1.60 -15.40 -14.47
N SER A 289 -1.35 -16.28 -15.45
CA SER A 289 -1.88 -16.12 -16.82
C SER A 289 -3.33 -16.57 -16.97
N ILE A 290 -3.79 -17.48 -16.11
CA ILE A 290 -5.15 -17.98 -16.08
C ILE A 290 -5.81 -17.39 -14.84
N VAL A 291 -7.00 -16.84 -15.03
CA VAL A 291 -7.80 -16.28 -13.93
C VAL A 291 -8.93 -17.26 -13.65
N ASP A 292 -8.82 -17.96 -12.53
CA ASP A 292 -9.84 -18.86 -11.98
C ASP A 292 -10.14 -18.51 -10.53
N GLU A 293 -11.09 -19.21 -9.91
CA GLU A 293 -11.52 -18.91 -8.54
C GLU A 293 -10.39 -19.11 -7.50
N GLU A 294 -9.48 -20.07 -7.73
CA GLU A 294 -8.37 -20.38 -6.82
C GLU A 294 -7.26 -19.31 -6.89
N THR A 295 -7.04 -18.75 -8.07
CA THR A 295 -6.00 -17.75 -8.35
C THR A 295 -6.51 -16.31 -8.28
N ARG A 296 -7.83 -16.10 -8.17
CA ARG A 296 -8.50 -14.79 -8.20
C ARG A 296 -7.89 -13.76 -7.24
N GLU A 297 -7.76 -14.12 -5.97
CA GLU A 297 -7.22 -13.23 -4.93
C GLU A 297 -5.76 -12.84 -5.25
N ALA A 298 -4.96 -13.81 -5.71
CA ALA A 298 -3.58 -13.57 -6.11
C ALA A 298 -3.51 -12.65 -7.34
N VAL A 299 -4.32 -12.88 -8.37
CA VAL A 299 -4.38 -12.02 -9.58
C VAL A 299 -4.72 -10.59 -9.22
N LEU A 300 -5.69 -10.37 -8.32
CA LEU A 300 -6.06 -9.02 -7.87
C LEU A 300 -4.91 -8.34 -7.13
N GLN A 301 -4.22 -9.07 -6.25
CA GLN A 301 -3.05 -8.55 -5.55
C GLN A 301 -1.93 -8.17 -6.52
N GLU A 302 -1.61 -9.03 -7.50
CA GLU A 302 -0.63 -8.74 -8.55
C GLU A 302 -0.98 -7.47 -9.34
N CYS A 303 -2.27 -7.28 -9.64
CA CYS A 303 -2.76 -6.08 -10.33
C CYS A 303 -2.60 -4.82 -9.47
N VAL A 304 -2.87 -4.91 -8.17
CA VAL A 304 -2.70 -3.81 -7.21
C VAL A 304 -1.22 -3.43 -7.09
N ASP A 305 -0.33 -4.41 -7.00
CA ASP A 305 1.12 -4.19 -6.83
C ASP A 305 1.76 -3.64 -8.11
N ALA A 306 1.33 -4.12 -9.28
CA ALA A 306 1.86 -3.70 -10.56
C ALA A 306 1.38 -2.30 -11.01
N TRP A 307 0.16 -1.89 -10.62
CA TRP A 307 -0.47 -0.66 -11.13
C TRP A 307 0.34 0.61 -10.86
N PRO A 308 0.82 0.91 -9.64
CA PRO A 308 1.60 2.13 -9.37
C PRO A 308 2.88 2.22 -10.19
N ILE A 309 3.52 1.08 -10.42
CA ILE A 309 4.77 1.02 -11.17
C ILE A 309 4.47 1.28 -12.64
N ALA A 310 3.57 0.51 -13.24
CA ALA A 310 3.14 0.67 -14.63
C ALA A 310 2.68 2.11 -14.93
N ASP A 311 1.94 2.71 -13.98
CA ASP A 311 1.48 4.08 -14.04
C ASP A 311 2.63 5.11 -14.05
N ARG A 312 3.60 4.92 -13.16
CA ARG A 312 4.71 5.86 -12.97
C ARG A 312 5.67 5.86 -14.15
N ILE A 313 5.90 4.70 -14.74
CA ILE A 313 6.72 4.55 -15.95
C ILE A 313 5.90 4.60 -17.24
N VAL A 314 4.59 4.89 -17.17
CA VAL A 314 3.70 5.13 -18.32
C VAL A 314 3.64 3.93 -19.29
N LEU A 315 3.50 2.73 -18.75
CA LEU A 315 3.24 1.51 -19.53
C LEU A 315 1.74 1.37 -19.81
N GLU A 316 1.24 2.13 -20.80
CA GLU A 316 -0.18 2.12 -21.19
C GLU A 316 -0.71 0.70 -21.47
N ASP A 317 0.04 -0.08 -22.25
CA ASP A 317 -0.36 -1.45 -22.62
C ASP A 317 -0.47 -2.37 -21.40
N MET A 318 0.38 -2.16 -20.39
CA MET A 318 0.32 -2.91 -19.14
C MET A 318 -0.89 -2.50 -18.30
N LEU A 319 -1.21 -1.20 -18.24
CA LEU A 319 -2.40 -0.71 -17.55
C LEU A 319 -3.68 -1.25 -18.20
N ASP A 320 -3.75 -1.27 -19.53
CA ASP A 320 -4.87 -1.89 -20.28
C ASP A 320 -4.95 -3.42 -19.98
N HIS A 321 -3.80 -4.08 -19.85
CA HIS A 321 -3.74 -5.50 -19.48
C HIS A 321 -4.20 -5.74 -18.03
N ILE A 322 -3.83 -4.88 -17.08
CA ILE A 322 -4.30 -4.92 -15.69
C ILE A 322 -5.82 -4.77 -15.65
N VAL A 323 -6.40 -3.81 -16.39
CA VAL A 323 -7.86 -3.64 -16.48
C VAL A 323 -8.53 -4.93 -16.95
N THR A 324 -7.99 -5.53 -18.01
CA THR A 324 -8.53 -6.78 -18.57
C THR A 324 -8.49 -7.91 -17.53
N LYS A 325 -7.38 -8.05 -16.80
CA LYS A 325 -7.23 -9.06 -15.74
C LYS A 325 -8.18 -8.85 -14.57
N VAL A 326 -8.34 -7.61 -14.10
CA VAL A 326 -9.27 -7.27 -13.01
C VAL A 326 -10.72 -7.55 -13.42
N GLN A 327 -11.08 -7.28 -14.68
CA GLN A 327 -12.41 -7.61 -15.21
C GLN A 327 -12.63 -9.13 -15.30
N GLN A 328 -11.62 -9.88 -15.75
CA GLN A 328 -11.66 -11.35 -15.80
C GLN A 328 -11.75 -11.98 -14.41
N ALA A 329 -11.07 -11.38 -13.42
CA ALA A 329 -11.09 -11.84 -12.04
C ALA A 329 -12.45 -11.68 -11.38
N GLN A 330 -13.33 -10.81 -11.92
CA GLN A 330 -14.64 -10.48 -11.37
C GLN A 330 -14.56 -10.11 -9.88
N LEU A 331 -14.57 -8.81 -9.60
CA LEU A 331 -14.62 -8.33 -8.22
C LEU A 331 -15.90 -8.86 -7.55
N GLN A 332 -15.75 -9.75 -6.58
CA GLN A 332 -16.88 -10.34 -5.86
C GLN A 332 -17.20 -9.54 -4.60
N LEU A 333 -16.17 -8.95 -3.98
CA LEU A 333 -16.30 -8.20 -2.74
C LEU A 333 -16.24 -6.71 -3.00
N TRP A 334 -17.11 -5.97 -2.31
CA TRP A 334 -17.13 -4.51 -2.39
C TRP A 334 -15.82 -3.90 -1.88
N GLU A 335 -15.20 -4.54 -0.89
CA GLU A 335 -13.94 -4.15 -0.28
C GLU A 335 -12.77 -4.24 -1.27
N GLU A 336 -12.76 -5.24 -2.16
CA GLU A 336 -11.77 -5.36 -3.25
C GLU A 336 -11.90 -4.20 -4.23
N ALA A 337 -13.13 -3.89 -4.66
CA ALA A 337 -13.42 -2.74 -5.51
C ALA A 337 -13.04 -1.43 -4.83
N TRP A 338 -13.25 -1.32 -3.53
CA TRP A 338 -12.88 -0.14 -2.75
C TRP A 338 -11.37 0.09 -2.74
N VAL A 339 -10.57 -0.95 -2.46
CA VAL A 339 -9.09 -0.86 -2.45
C VAL A 339 -8.56 -0.40 -3.81
N LEU A 340 -9.06 -0.99 -4.91
CA LEU A 340 -8.69 -0.57 -6.26
C LEU A 340 -9.15 0.86 -6.57
N ALA A 341 -10.32 1.27 -6.07
CA ALA A 341 -10.79 2.64 -6.26
C ALA A 341 -9.90 3.67 -5.55
N LEU A 342 -9.45 3.38 -4.32
CA LEU A 342 -8.45 4.22 -3.65
C LEU A 342 -7.21 4.38 -4.54
N LEU A 343 -6.66 3.26 -5.01
CA LEU A 343 -5.47 3.25 -5.85
C LEU A 343 -5.63 4.08 -7.13
N VAL A 344 -6.72 3.87 -7.87
CA VAL A 344 -6.95 4.47 -9.19
C VAL A 344 -7.34 5.95 -9.09
N TYR A 345 -8.11 6.35 -8.07
CA TYR A 345 -8.54 7.74 -7.91
C TYR A 345 -7.52 8.62 -7.18
N GLU A 346 -6.67 8.06 -6.32
CA GLU A 346 -5.60 8.82 -5.68
C GLU A 346 -4.43 9.09 -6.63
N THR A 347 -4.24 8.25 -7.65
CA THR A 347 -3.10 8.38 -8.55
C THR A 347 -3.22 9.65 -9.42
N PRO A 348 -2.35 10.65 -9.22
CA PRO A 348 -2.45 11.92 -9.94
C PRO A 348 -1.95 11.73 -11.37
N GLY A 349 -2.83 11.82 -12.36
CA GLY A 349 -2.46 11.47 -13.74
C GLY A 349 -3.33 12.07 -14.83
N THR A 350 -2.72 12.20 -16.01
CA THR A 350 -3.44 12.41 -17.26
C THR A 350 -4.33 11.18 -17.49
N PRO A 351 -5.63 11.35 -17.79
CA PRO A 351 -6.53 10.22 -17.93
C PRO A 351 -6.16 9.40 -19.17
N LEU A 352 -5.42 8.32 -18.97
CA LEU A 352 -5.18 7.30 -19.99
C LEU A 352 -6.47 6.49 -20.22
N GLY A 353 -6.55 5.76 -21.34
CA GLY A 353 -7.69 4.91 -21.65
C GLY A 353 -8.01 3.92 -20.53
N ALA A 354 -6.97 3.23 -20.02
CA ALA A 354 -7.07 2.30 -18.89
C ALA A 354 -7.73 2.91 -17.64
N TYR A 355 -7.39 4.17 -17.31
CA TYR A 355 -7.99 4.86 -16.16
C TYR A 355 -9.49 5.01 -16.29
N LYS A 356 -9.95 5.42 -17.47
CA LYS A 356 -11.37 5.60 -17.73
C LYS A 356 -12.11 4.26 -17.59
N LEU A 357 -11.58 3.20 -18.22
CA LEU A 357 -12.19 1.87 -18.18
C LEU A 357 -12.22 1.30 -16.76
N MET A 358 -11.12 1.43 -16.01
CA MET A 358 -11.05 0.98 -14.61
C MET A 358 -12.02 1.75 -13.73
N LYS A 359 -12.07 3.09 -13.87
CA LYS A 359 -12.99 3.95 -13.08
C LYS A 359 -14.45 3.61 -13.37
N GLU A 360 -14.82 3.41 -14.63
CA GLU A 360 -16.17 3.01 -15.03
C GLU A 360 -16.56 1.66 -14.41
N PHE A 361 -15.67 0.66 -14.49
CA PHE A 361 -15.87 -0.66 -13.91
C PHE A 361 -16.03 -0.61 -12.38
N LEU A 362 -15.13 0.11 -11.69
CA LEU A 362 -15.17 0.22 -10.22
C LEU A 362 -16.42 0.99 -9.75
N VAL A 363 -16.82 2.05 -10.45
CA VAL A 363 -18.02 2.82 -10.11
C VAL A 363 -19.29 1.97 -10.25
N GLU A 364 -19.36 1.12 -11.27
CA GLU A 364 -20.47 0.19 -11.45
C GLU A 364 -20.59 -0.78 -10.26
N MET A 365 -19.49 -1.41 -9.89
CA MET A 365 -19.44 -2.36 -8.75
C MET A 365 -19.76 -1.69 -7.40
N LEU A 366 -19.20 -0.50 -7.16
CA LEU A 366 -19.40 0.23 -5.92
C LEU A 366 -20.82 0.78 -5.80
N ALA A 367 -21.40 1.28 -6.90
CA ALA A 367 -22.76 1.82 -6.92
C ALA A 367 -23.81 0.72 -6.73
N ALA A 368 -23.60 -0.47 -7.30
CA ALA A 368 -24.55 -1.59 -7.20
C ALA A 368 -24.84 -1.98 -5.73
N ASN A 369 -23.82 -1.94 -4.87
CA ASN A 369 -23.94 -2.34 -3.47
C ASN A 369 -23.94 -1.15 -2.49
N PHE A 370 -24.03 0.09 -3.00
CA PHE A 370 -23.77 1.29 -2.20
C PHE A 370 -24.74 1.44 -1.02
N LEU A 371 -26.04 1.28 -1.26
CA LEU A 371 -27.06 1.49 -0.22
C LEU A 371 -26.98 0.44 0.89
N GLU A 372 -26.73 -0.82 0.52
CA GLU A 372 -26.49 -1.91 1.47
C GLU A 372 -25.27 -1.59 2.34
N LYS A 373 -24.16 -1.18 1.72
CA LYS A 373 -22.93 -0.87 2.46
C LYS A 373 -23.05 0.38 3.33
N VAL A 374 -23.85 1.37 2.93
CA VAL A 374 -24.18 2.53 3.79
C VAL A 374 -25.03 2.11 4.98
N TYR A 375 -25.92 1.12 4.82
CA TYR A 375 -26.69 0.58 5.94
C TYR A 375 -25.79 -0.18 6.93
N ASP A 376 -24.88 -1.02 6.42
CA ASP A 376 -24.00 -1.85 7.25
C ASP A 376 -22.90 -1.05 7.96
N TYR A 377 -22.28 -0.09 7.28
CA TYR A 377 -21.12 0.66 7.78
C TYR A 377 -21.42 2.12 8.14
N GLY A 378 -22.63 2.59 7.87
CA GLY A 378 -23.10 3.92 8.26
C GLY A 378 -22.27 5.07 7.68
N ALA A 379 -21.95 6.05 8.54
CA ALA A 379 -21.24 7.26 8.16
C ALA A 379 -19.80 7.02 7.68
N VAL A 380 -19.18 5.89 8.04
CA VAL A 380 -17.78 5.59 7.67
C VAL A 380 -17.59 5.54 6.16
N VAL A 381 -18.53 4.94 5.42
CA VAL A 381 -18.48 4.88 3.95
C VAL A 381 -18.59 6.27 3.34
N ILE A 382 -19.48 7.11 3.90
CA ILE A 382 -19.70 8.48 3.43
C ILE A 382 -18.47 9.35 3.68
N ASP A 383 -17.85 9.21 4.85
CA ASP A 383 -16.65 9.98 5.19
C ASP A 383 -15.47 9.57 4.30
N ARG A 384 -15.27 8.27 4.06
CA ARG A 384 -14.23 7.80 3.12
C ARG A 384 -14.48 8.25 1.67
N LEU A 385 -15.73 8.28 1.21
CA LEU A 385 -16.05 8.86 -0.10
C LEU A 385 -15.77 10.36 -0.16
N ARG A 386 -15.95 11.09 0.95
CA ARG A 386 -15.65 12.52 1.00
C ARG A 386 -14.17 12.82 0.78
N ASP A 387 -13.30 11.89 1.16
CA ASP A 387 -11.85 11.99 0.93
C ASP A 387 -11.50 11.80 -0.57
N LEU A 388 -12.40 11.20 -1.36
CA LEU A 388 -12.26 11.01 -2.81
C LEU A 388 -13.43 11.66 -3.57
N PRO A 389 -13.44 13.00 -3.73
CA PRO A 389 -14.57 13.74 -4.29
C PRO A 389 -14.90 13.35 -5.73
N GLU A 390 -13.90 12.93 -6.52
CA GLU A 390 -14.13 12.44 -7.88
C GLU A 390 -14.90 11.11 -7.87
N LEU A 391 -14.46 10.14 -7.07
CA LEU A 391 -15.14 8.86 -6.89
C LEU A 391 -16.57 9.07 -6.35
N GLN A 392 -16.73 9.93 -5.35
CA GLN A 392 -18.04 10.27 -4.79
C GLN A 392 -19.00 10.78 -5.87
N ARG A 393 -18.55 11.73 -6.69
CA ARG A 393 -19.35 12.28 -7.80
C ARG A 393 -19.76 11.18 -8.77
N ASP A 394 -18.83 10.31 -9.14
CA ASP A 394 -19.06 9.31 -10.17
C ASP A 394 -19.99 8.18 -9.67
N VAL A 395 -19.86 7.76 -8.40
CA VAL A 395 -20.78 6.84 -7.73
C VAL A 395 -22.20 7.44 -7.65
N TYR A 396 -22.34 8.69 -7.20
CA TYR A 396 -23.67 9.33 -7.12
C TYR A 396 -24.31 9.52 -8.50
N LYS A 397 -23.51 9.85 -9.51
CA LYS A 397 -23.99 9.94 -10.90
C LYS A 397 -24.52 8.59 -11.38
N ARG A 398 -23.83 7.49 -11.08
CA ARG A 398 -24.29 6.13 -11.45
C ARG A 398 -25.56 5.75 -10.71
N LEU A 399 -25.65 6.03 -9.40
CA LEU A 399 -26.86 5.79 -8.61
C LEU A 399 -28.08 6.54 -9.15
N LEU A 400 -27.91 7.80 -9.52
CA LEU A 400 -28.98 8.60 -10.13
C LEU A 400 -29.44 7.97 -11.46
N ALA A 401 -28.50 7.61 -12.34
CA ALA A 401 -28.83 6.97 -13.61
C ALA A 401 -29.58 5.64 -13.43
N THR A 402 -29.19 4.83 -12.44
CA THR A 402 -29.90 3.58 -12.10
C THR A 402 -31.31 3.84 -11.59
N ALA A 403 -31.51 4.88 -10.75
CA ALA A 403 -32.83 5.26 -10.26
C ALA A 403 -33.74 5.77 -11.38
N GLU A 404 -33.22 6.59 -12.30
CA GLU A 404 -33.97 7.06 -13.48
C GLU A 404 -34.38 5.90 -14.38
N GLN A 405 -33.51 4.91 -14.57
CA GLN A 405 -33.83 3.70 -15.33
C GLN A 405 -34.98 2.92 -14.68
N GLN A 406 -34.93 2.71 -13.36
CA GLN A 406 -36.00 2.00 -12.63
C GLN A 406 -37.34 2.73 -12.68
N VAL A 407 -37.35 4.07 -12.69
CA VAL A 407 -38.59 4.85 -12.81
C VAL A 407 -39.20 4.73 -14.21
N ASN A 408 -38.37 4.63 -15.25
CA ASN A 408 -38.85 4.49 -16.63
C ASN A 408 -39.36 3.08 -16.96
N GLU A 409 -38.93 2.07 -16.21
CA GLU A 409 -39.34 0.67 -16.39
C GLU A 409 -40.66 0.33 -15.67
N ASN A 410 -41.10 1.16 -14.71
CA ASN A 410 -42.36 1.03 -13.97
C ASN A 410 -43.45 1.94 -14.54
#